data_AF-A0A921F2P6-F1
#
_entry.id   AF-A0A921F2P6-F1
#
_cell.length_a   1.000
_cell.length_b   1.000
_cell.length_c   1.000
_cell.angle_alpha   90.00
_cell.angle_beta   90.00
_cell.angle_gamma   90.00
#
_symmetry.space_group_name_H-M   'P 1'
#
loop_
_entity.id
_entity.type
_entity.pdbx_description
1 polymer ?
#
loop_
_entity_poly.entity_id
_entity_poly.type
_entity_poly.pdbx_seq_one_letter_code
_entity_poly.pdbx_strand_id
1 'polypeptide(L)'
;MTDSAGPDSAGPEAAGPDNGKGAPNAEVLRTIEAFLVDREIESHLLDGRTFVVNLPGEKRLKTAVHLHVRQDTVRIESFICRKPDEDFLKIYDYLLRRNQHLYSVSYTIDNTGDIYLVGWIPAAAVSDDELDRVLGSILETADFDFNKLLEIGFHTSIRREWSWRVKNGEPLVNLYAFRHLTSDLEQPGVDGMPEENSSGKLLPGETPADRAKADAAKAAEAEAGEGSGGDGGSAAPTS
;
A
#
# COMPACT_ATOMS: atom_id res chain seq x y z
N MET A 1 -37.49 -16.10 13.88
CA MET A 1 -37.76 -14.66 13.69
C MET A 1 -36.80 -13.95 14.63
N THR A 2 -35.63 -13.48 14.24
CA THR A 2 -35.10 -12.84 13.02
C THR A 2 -33.57 -13.03 13.08
N ASP A 3 -32.87 -13.63 12.12
CA ASP A 3 -32.39 -13.11 10.82
C ASP A 3 -31.46 -11.87 10.89
N SER A 4 -30.50 -11.82 9.96
CA SER A 4 -29.43 -10.83 9.67
C SER A 4 -28.06 -11.13 10.33
N ALA A 5 -27.17 -11.90 9.67
CA ALA A 5 -26.36 -11.57 8.48
C ALA A 5 -25.30 -10.47 8.77
N GLY A 6 -24.03 -10.89 8.78
CA GLY A 6 -22.87 -10.03 9.01
C GLY A 6 -22.52 -9.15 7.81
N PRO A 7 -21.70 -8.11 7.97
CA PRO A 7 -21.29 -7.28 6.84
C PRO A 7 -20.08 -7.90 6.12
N ASP A 8 -20.26 -8.03 4.81
CA ASP A 8 -19.30 -8.47 3.80
C ASP A 8 -18.00 -7.66 3.81
N SER A 9 -16.88 -8.37 3.75
CA SER A 9 -15.56 -7.84 3.42
C SER A 9 -15.47 -7.62 1.90
N ALA A 10 -15.91 -6.45 1.45
CA ALA A 10 -15.70 -6.00 0.08
C ALA A 10 -14.27 -5.46 -0.07
N GLY A 11 -13.49 -6.10 -0.94
CA GLY A 11 -12.29 -5.54 -1.55
C GLY A 11 -12.60 -4.26 -2.37
N PRO A 12 -11.62 -3.66 -3.06
CA PRO A 12 -11.66 -2.26 -3.48
C PRO A 12 -12.74 -2.00 -4.54
N GLU A 13 -13.95 -1.68 -4.10
CA GLU A 13 -15.06 -1.27 -4.94
C GLU A 13 -15.11 0.26 -5.03
N ALA A 14 -14.13 0.83 -5.73
CA ALA A 14 -14.20 2.19 -6.27
C ALA A 14 -13.47 2.30 -7.61
N ALA A 15 -13.59 1.27 -8.45
CA ALA A 15 -13.51 1.44 -9.89
C ALA A 15 -14.94 1.59 -10.42
N GLY A 16 -15.32 2.80 -10.87
CA GLY A 16 -16.50 2.93 -11.73
C GLY A 16 -16.40 1.94 -12.91
N PRO A 17 -17.53 1.50 -13.51
CA PRO A 17 -17.55 0.41 -14.46
C PRO A 17 -16.93 0.83 -15.80
N ASP A 18 -15.61 0.90 -15.88
CA ASP A 18 -14.90 0.77 -17.14
C ASP A 18 -14.86 -0.73 -17.47
N ASN A 19 -16.00 -1.20 -17.96
CA ASN A 19 -16.13 -2.45 -18.68
C ASN A 19 -15.09 -2.43 -19.82
N GLY A 20 -13.90 -2.94 -19.53
CA GLY A 20 -12.77 -3.06 -20.45
C GLY A 20 -13.12 -3.98 -21.62
N LYS A 21 -13.91 -3.47 -22.56
CA LYS A 21 -14.38 -4.19 -23.75
C LYS A 21 -13.29 -4.36 -24.83
N GLY A 22 -12.06 -3.92 -24.56
CA GLY A 22 -10.89 -4.13 -25.41
C GLY A 22 -9.96 -5.21 -24.85
N ALA A 23 -9.37 -6.00 -25.74
CA ALA A 23 -8.26 -6.86 -25.38
C ALA A 23 -7.08 -5.99 -24.88
N PRO A 24 -6.31 -6.43 -23.86
CA PRO A 24 -5.14 -5.69 -23.42
C PRO A 24 -4.10 -5.62 -24.53
N ASN A 25 -3.31 -4.55 -24.55
CA ASN A 25 -2.25 -4.41 -25.54
C ASN A 25 -1.12 -5.41 -25.25
N ALA A 26 -1.02 -6.44 -26.10
CA ALA A 26 -0.06 -7.53 -25.93
C ALA A 26 1.41 -7.09 -26.05
N GLU A 27 1.68 -6.01 -26.78
CA GLU A 27 3.04 -5.46 -26.88
C GLU A 27 3.43 -4.77 -25.58
N VAL A 28 2.55 -3.92 -25.04
CA VAL A 28 2.73 -3.26 -23.75
C VAL A 28 2.89 -4.27 -22.61
N LEU A 29 2.10 -5.35 -22.60
CA LEU A 29 2.25 -6.44 -21.63
C LEU A 29 3.67 -7.03 -21.64
N ARG A 30 4.19 -7.35 -22.82
CA ARG A 30 5.55 -7.90 -22.98
C ARG A 30 6.63 -6.90 -22.56
N THR A 31 6.47 -5.62 -22.89
CA THR A 31 7.42 -4.58 -22.48
C THR A 31 7.48 -4.44 -20.96
N ILE A 32 6.32 -4.38 -20.29
CA ILE A 32 6.27 -4.29 -18.83
C ILE A 32 6.84 -5.56 -18.19
N GLU A 33 6.48 -6.74 -18.68
CA GLU A 33 7.00 -8.01 -18.17
C GLU A 33 8.53 -8.09 -18.32
N ALA A 34 9.07 -7.74 -19.49
CA ALA A 34 10.50 -7.72 -19.75
C ALA A 34 11.24 -6.74 -18.82
N PHE A 35 10.70 -5.52 -18.65
CA PHE A 35 11.24 -4.52 -17.74
C PHE A 35 11.31 -5.02 -16.28
N LEU A 36 10.24 -5.65 -15.79
CA LEU A 36 10.15 -6.14 -14.41
C LEU A 36 11.11 -7.31 -14.18
N VAL A 37 11.26 -8.21 -15.16
CA VAL A 37 12.19 -9.34 -15.10
C VAL A 37 13.65 -8.86 -15.16
N ASP A 38 13.98 -7.94 -16.08
CA ASP A 38 15.34 -7.43 -16.27
C ASP A 38 15.87 -6.69 -15.03
N ARG A 39 14.98 -5.95 -14.34
CA ARG A 39 15.30 -5.24 -13.10
C ARG A 39 15.10 -6.06 -11.83
N GLU A 40 14.77 -7.34 -11.95
CA GLU A 40 14.51 -8.26 -10.83
C GLU A 40 13.46 -7.71 -9.82
N ILE A 41 12.43 -7.02 -10.32
CA ILE A 41 11.38 -6.44 -9.48
C ILE A 41 10.31 -7.50 -9.19
N GLU A 42 10.05 -7.75 -7.90
CA GLU A 42 9.00 -8.67 -7.44
C GLU A 42 7.63 -8.23 -8.00
N SER A 43 7.03 -9.10 -8.82
CA SER A 43 5.74 -8.81 -9.43
C SER A 43 4.94 -10.05 -9.78
N HIS A 44 3.62 -9.88 -9.89
CA HIS A 44 2.66 -10.93 -10.27
C HIS A 44 1.69 -10.41 -11.32
N LEU A 45 1.36 -11.24 -12.32
CA LEU A 45 0.36 -10.92 -13.34
C LEU A 45 -1.01 -11.48 -12.94
N LEU A 46 -1.97 -10.59 -12.68
CA LEU A 46 -3.37 -10.90 -12.40
C LEU A 46 -4.23 -10.73 -13.65
N ASP A 47 -5.20 -11.63 -13.82
CA ASP A 47 -6.24 -11.60 -14.87
C ASP A 47 -5.70 -11.42 -16.31
N GLY A 48 -4.44 -11.76 -16.53
CA GLY A 48 -3.73 -11.59 -17.80
C GLY A 48 -3.54 -10.14 -18.26
N ARG A 49 -3.77 -9.13 -17.40
CA ARG A 49 -3.66 -7.71 -17.78
C ARG A 49 -3.18 -6.75 -16.70
N THR A 50 -3.11 -7.18 -15.44
CA THR A 50 -2.75 -6.31 -14.32
C THR A 50 -1.46 -6.81 -13.69
N PHE A 51 -0.39 -6.02 -13.71
CA PHE A 51 0.80 -6.34 -12.92
C PHE A 51 0.67 -5.75 -11.52
N VAL A 52 0.84 -6.58 -10.50
CA VAL A 52 1.03 -6.15 -9.11
C VAL A 52 2.53 -6.14 -8.85
N VAL A 53 3.09 -4.95 -8.69
CA VAL A 53 4.52 -4.69 -8.53
C VAL A 53 4.81 -4.31 -7.09
N ASN A 54 5.76 -4.98 -6.45
CA ASN A 54 6.18 -4.70 -5.08
C ASN A 54 7.51 -3.95 -5.08
N LEU A 55 7.47 -2.66 -4.74
CA LEU A 55 8.65 -1.82 -4.65
C LEU A 55 9.19 -1.80 -3.20
N PRO A 56 10.50 -2.01 -2.99
CA PRO A 56 11.11 -1.90 -1.66
C PRO A 56 11.21 -0.42 -1.26
N GLY A 57 10.60 -0.03 -0.14
CA GLY A 57 10.66 1.33 0.41
C GLY A 57 11.59 1.45 1.61
N GLU A 58 12.05 2.67 1.91
CA GLU A 58 12.89 2.95 3.07
C GLU A 58 12.06 3.16 4.34
N LYS A 59 10.89 3.81 4.21
CA LYS A 59 9.99 4.13 5.33
C LYS A 59 8.76 3.24 5.35
N ARG A 60 8.29 2.80 4.18
CA ARG A 60 7.29 1.72 4.03
C ARG A 60 8.00 0.41 3.69
N LEU A 61 7.61 -0.69 4.36
CA LEU A 61 8.18 -2.03 4.13
C LEU A 61 8.05 -2.49 2.68
N LYS A 62 6.88 -2.27 2.05
CA LYS A 62 6.63 -2.52 0.63
C LYS A 62 5.61 -1.49 0.11
N THR A 63 5.82 -0.97 -1.10
CA THR A 63 4.84 -0.15 -1.83
C THR A 63 4.32 -0.97 -3.01
N ALA A 64 3.07 -1.43 -2.91
CA ALA A 64 2.42 -2.15 -3.98
C ALA A 64 1.89 -1.16 -5.05
N VAL A 65 2.20 -1.43 -6.32
CA VAL A 65 1.76 -0.66 -7.48
C VAL A 65 1.08 -1.58 -8.47
N HIS A 66 -0.15 -1.24 -8.85
CA HIS A 66 -0.94 -1.97 -9.83
C HIS A 66 -0.80 -1.27 -11.18
N LEU A 67 -0.37 -2.00 -12.20
CA LEU A 67 -0.28 -1.54 -13.58
C LEU A 67 -1.35 -2.27 -14.40
N HIS A 68 -2.49 -1.62 -14.61
CA HIS A 68 -3.61 -2.15 -15.38
C HIS A 68 -3.43 -1.81 -16.86
N VAL A 69 -3.10 -2.81 -17.67
CA VAL A 69 -2.90 -2.64 -19.11
C VAL A 69 -4.24 -2.70 -19.84
N ARG A 70 -4.58 -1.59 -20.51
CA ARG A 70 -5.71 -1.49 -21.45
C ARG A 70 -5.17 -1.51 -22.89
N GLN A 71 -6.04 -1.27 -23.86
CA GLN A 71 -5.67 -1.25 -25.27
C GLN A 71 -4.72 -0.07 -25.59
N ASP A 72 -5.04 1.13 -25.09
CA ASP A 72 -4.33 2.36 -25.46
C ASP A 72 -3.65 3.06 -24.28
N THR A 73 -3.81 2.56 -23.06
CA THR A 73 -3.28 3.16 -21.84
C THR A 73 -2.93 2.11 -20.80
N VAL A 74 -1.98 2.42 -19.92
CA VAL A 74 -1.73 1.70 -18.68
C VAL A 74 -2.18 2.60 -17.53
N ARG A 75 -3.15 2.14 -16.74
CA ARG A 75 -3.56 2.82 -15.51
C ARG A 75 -2.69 2.34 -14.37
N ILE A 76 -2.22 3.27 -13.57
CA ILE A 76 -1.35 3.01 -12.42
C ILE A 76 -2.12 3.32 -11.16
N GLU A 77 -2.07 2.42 -10.19
CA GLU A 77 -2.69 2.63 -8.88
C GLU A 77 -1.78 2.15 -7.76
N SER A 78 -1.56 2.99 -6.76
CA SER A 78 -0.84 2.59 -5.55
C SER A 78 -1.61 3.04 -4.31
N PHE A 79 -1.81 2.09 -3.40
CA PHE A 79 -2.45 2.36 -2.11
C PHE A 79 -1.46 2.99 -1.14
N ILE A 80 -1.85 4.13 -0.56
CA ILE A 80 -1.01 4.90 0.36
C ILE A 80 -1.41 4.64 1.81
N CYS A 81 -2.65 4.96 2.17
CA CYS A 81 -3.18 4.70 3.50
C CYS A 81 -4.70 4.60 3.52
N ARG A 82 -5.20 3.99 4.61
CA ARG A 82 -6.63 3.98 4.90
C ARG A 82 -7.13 5.39 5.21
N LYS A 83 -8.45 5.56 5.15
CA LYS A 83 -9.13 6.77 5.58
C LYS A 83 -8.52 7.32 6.87
N PRO A 84 -8.06 8.58 6.87
CA PRO A 84 -7.60 9.26 8.07
C PRO A 84 -8.65 9.28 9.19
N ASP A 85 -8.22 9.25 10.44
CA ASP A 85 -9.12 9.30 11.60
C ASP A 85 -9.62 10.74 11.86
N GLU A 86 -8.78 11.73 11.55
CA GLU A 86 -9.01 13.13 11.90
C GLU A 86 -8.34 14.12 10.94
N ASP A 87 -8.61 15.42 11.11
CA ASP A 87 -7.98 16.52 10.38
C ASP A 87 -8.09 16.45 8.83
N PHE A 88 -9.20 15.90 8.32
CA PHE A 88 -9.49 15.73 6.88
C PHE A 88 -9.17 16.97 6.03
N LEU A 89 -9.57 18.17 6.47
CA LEU A 89 -9.33 19.40 5.70
C LEU A 89 -7.84 19.69 5.50
N LYS A 90 -7.01 19.44 6.52
CA LYS A 90 -5.56 19.63 6.44
C LYS A 90 -4.93 18.61 5.50
N ILE A 91 -5.42 17.37 5.54
CA ILE A 91 -4.96 16.33 4.62
C ILE A 91 -5.34 16.70 3.19
N TYR A 92 -6.57 17.09 2.94
CA TYR A 92 -7.01 17.42 1.58
C TYR A 92 -6.25 18.63 1.01
N ASP A 93 -6.02 19.69 1.80
CA ASP A 93 -5.17 20.81 1.40
C ASP A 93 -3.73 20.35 1.10
N TYR A 94 -3.17 19.48 1.95
CA TYR A 94 -1.84 18.90 1.73
C TYR A 94 -1.76 18.10 0.43
N LEU A 95 -2.68 17.15 0.21
CA LEU A 95 -2.72 16.30 -0.98
C LEU A 95 -2.87 17.14 -2.27
N LEU A 96 -3.77 18.12 -2.26
CA LEU A 96 -3.99 19.00 -3.41
C LEU A 96 -2.76 19.86 -3.74
N ARG A 97 -2.05 20.37 -2.73
CA ARG A 97 -0.78 21.09 -2.95
C ARG A 97 0.29 20.15 -3.48
N ARG A 98 0.36 18.93 -2.94
CA ARG A 98 1.37 17.94 -3.33
C ARG A 98 1.23 17.54 -4.79
N ASN A 99 0.01 17.44 -5.31
CA ASN A 99 -0.28 17.15 -6.72
C ASN A 99 0.38 18.11 -7.72
N GLN A 100 0.77 19.33 -7.32
CA GLN A 100 1.48 20.27 -8.20
C GLN A 100 2.90 19.81 -8.57
N HIS A 101 3.46 18.88 -7.78
CA HIS A 101 4.85 18.44 -7.89
C HIS A 101 4.97 16.94 -8.23
N LEU A 102 3.85 16.27 -8.55
CA LEU A 102 3.86 14.85 -8.89
C LEU A 102 4.01 14.67 -10.40
N TYR A 103 4.74 13.63 -10.78
CA TYR A 103 4.94 13.23 -12.17
C TYR A 103 4.06 12.01 -12.48
N SER A 104 3.23 12.11 -13.53
CA SER A 104 2.36 11.04 -14.06
C SER A 104 1.29 10.46 -13.12
N VAL A 105 1.35 10.72 -11.82
CA VAL A 105 0.38 10.31 -10.81
C VAL A 105 -0.18 11.51 -10.03
N SER A 106 -1.33 11.31 -9.40
CA SER A 106 -1.94 12.29 -8.51
C SER A 106 -2.60 11.59 -7.33
N TYR A 107 -2.63 12.27 -6.19
CA TYR A 107 -3.41 11.85 -5.04
C TYR A 107 -4.90 11.91 -5.35
N THR A 108 -5.58 10.83 -5.02
CA THR A 108 -7.02 10.64 -5.16
C THR A 108 -7.55 9.99 -3.89
N ILE A 109 -8.87 10.10 -3.71
CA ILE A 109 -9.59 9.53 -2.59
C ILE A 109 -10.72 8.71 -3.17
N ASP A 110 -10.94 7.50 -2.64
CA ASP A 110 -12.03 6.64 -3.05
C ASP A 110 -13.35 6.98 -2.32
N ASN A 111 -14.38 6.15 -2.51
CA ASN A 111 -15.67 6.36 -1.84
C ASN A 111 -15.63 6.08 -0.33
N THR A 112 -14.66 5.29 0.13
CA THR A 112 -14.50 4.95 1.56
C THR A 112 -13.66 5.98 2.32
N GLY A 113 -12.89 6.80 1.59
CA GLY A 113 -11.97 7.80 2.12
C GLY A 113 -10.50 7.36 2.09
N ASP A 114 -10.20 6.19 1.54
CA ASP A 114 -8.85 5.66 1.38
C ASP A 114 -8.08 6.47 0.32
N ILE A 115 -6.78 6.65 0.57
CA ILE A 115 -5.91 7.53 -0.23
C ILE A 115 -5.05 6.70 -1.18
N TYR A 116 -5.10 7.08 -2.46
CA TYR A 116 -4.39 6.42 -3.55
C TYR A 116 -3.56 7.41 -4.37
N LEU A 117 -2.45 6.93 -4.92
CA LEU A 117 -1.82 7.55 -6.09
C LEU A 117 -2.36 6.87 -7.35
N VAL A 118 -2.94 7.67 -8.25
CA VAL A 118 -3.49 7.19 -9.52
C VAL A 118 -2.87 7.95 -10.67
N GLY A 119 -2.53 7.24 -11.75
CA GLY A 119 -1.93 7.80 -12.95
C GLY A 119 -2.25 7.03 -14.21
N TRP A 120 -1.81 7.58 -15.36
CA TRP A 120 -1.98 6.94 -16.66
C TRP A 120 -0.75 7.15 -17.53
N ILE A 121 -0.33 6.10 -18.24
CA ILE A 121 0.68 6.16 -19.29
C ILE A 121 0.00 5.77 -20.61
N PRO A 122 0.07 6.59 -21.67
CA PRO A 122 -0.36 6.17 -23.00
C PRO A 122 0.44 4.95 -23.47
N ALA A 123 -0.19 3.96 -24.10
CA ALA A 123 0.48 2.75 -24.58
C ALA A 123 1.71 3.04 -25.45
N ALA A 124 1.62 4.08 -26.29
CA ALA A 124 2.72 4.53 -27.15
C ALA A 124 3.92 5.15 -26.41
N ALA A 125 3.73 5.55 -25.15
CA ALA A 125 4.76 6.13 -24.28
C ALA A 125 5.36 5.10 -23.31
N VAL A 126 4.87 3.85 -23.32
CA VAL A 126 5.41 2.79 -22.46
C VAL A 126 6.79 2.39 -22.97
N SER A 127 7.80 2.71 -22.18
CA SER A 127 9.19 2.31 -22.37
C SER A 127 9.84 2.05 -21.01
N ASP A 128 10.99 1.40 -21.02
CA ASP A 128 11.76 1.13 -19.79
C ASP A 128 12.05 2.42 -19.01
N ASP A 129 12.45 3.49 -19.70
CA ASP A 129 12.73 4.78 -19.07
C ASP A 129 11.48 5.41 -18.44
N GLU A 130 10.31 5.27 -19.08
CA GLU A 130 9.07 5.83 -18.56
C GLU A 130 8.55 5.02 -17.37
N LEU A 131 8.64 3.68 -17.45
CA LEU A 131 8.30 2.80 -16.33
C LEU A 131 9.18 3.08 -15.12
N ASP A 132 10.49 3.22 -15.33
CA ASP A 132 11.47 3.53 -14.27
C ASP A 132 11.13 4.87 -13.59
N ARG A 133 10.90 5.93 -14.37
CA ARG A 133 10.52 7.26 -13.84
C ARG A 133 9.23 7.21 -13.03
N VAL A 134 8.21 6.52 -13.52
CA VAL A 134 6.91 6.45 -12.86
C VAL A 134 7.00 5.65 -11.55
N LEU A 135 7.61 4.46 -11.58
CA LEU A 135 7.75 3.63 -10.40
C LEU A 135 8.64 4.31 -9.35
N GLY A 136 9.73 4.95 -9.78
CA GLY A 136 10.59 5.75 -8.92
C GLY A 136 9.84 6.93 -8.29
N SER A 137 9.05 7.66 -9.07
CA SER A 137 8.25 8.79 -8.55
C SER A 137 7.21 8.34 -7.52
N ILE A 138 6.56 7.18 -7.74
CA ILE A 138 5.59 6.62 -6.80
C ILE A 138 6.29 6.20 -5.51
N LEU A 139 7.42 5.50 -5.61
CA LEU A 139 8.18 5.04 -4.44
C LEU A 139 8.64 6.23 -3.58
N GLU A 140 9.26 7.22 -4.20
CA GLU A 140 9.72 8.43 -3.51
C GLU A 140 8.56 9.20 -2.87
N THR A 141 7.46 9.39 -3.61
CA THR A 141 6.28 10.10 -3.12
C THR A 141 5.66 9.38 -1.93
N ALA A 142 5.48 8.06 -2.04
CA ALA A 142 4.91 7.24 -0.98
C ALA A 142 5.77 7.29 0.30
N ASP A 143 7.10 7.15 0.19
CA ASP A 143 7.99 7.23 1.35
C ASP A 143 8.07 8.63 1.94
N PHE A 144 8.11 9.68 1.11
CA PHE A 144 8.21 11.06 1.58
C PHE A 144 6.95 11.49 2.33
N ASP A 145 5.77 11.23 1.77
CA ASP A 145 4.50 11.72 2.31
C ASP A 145 3.96 10.85 3.46
N PHE A 146 4.42 9.60 3.61
CA PHE A 146 3.90 8.65 4.60
C PHE A 146 3.85 9.21 6.03
N ASN A 147 4.99 9.64 6.57
CA ASN A 147 5.04 10.17 7.93
C ASN A 147 4.20 11.44 8.07
N LYS A 148 4.14 12.28 7.02
CA LYS A 148 3.39 13.52 7.07
C LYS A 148 1.89 13.26 7.14
N LEU A 149 1.39 12.30 6.38
CA LEU A 149 -0.01 11.88 6.42
C LEU A 149 -0.36 11.26 7.77
N LEU A 150 0.54 10.48 8.36
CA LEU A 150 0.35 9.93 9.71
C LEU A 150 0.31 11.01 10.80
N GLU A 151 1.22 11.99 10.75
CA GLU A 151 1.24 13.11 11.69
C GLU A 151 -0.03 13.94 11.67
N ILE A 152 -0.62 14.16 10.49
CA ILE A 152 -1.83 14.96 10.36
C ILE A 152 -3.06 14.13 10.74
N GLY A 153 -3.20 12.94 10.13
CA GLY A 153 -4.45 12.19 10.12
C GLY A 153 -4.63 11.14 11.22
N PHE A 154 -3.59 10.86 11.99
CA PHE A 154 -3.59 9.75 12.95
C PHE A 154 -2.95 10.14 14.29
N HIS A 155 -2.82 11.43 14.59
CA HIS A 155 -2.07 11.91 15.76
C HIS A 155 -2.65 11.41 17.08
N THR A 156 -3.98 11.37 17.23
CA THR A 156 -4.66 10.84 18.41
C THR A 156 -4.41 9.34 18.56
N SER A 157 -4.48 8.58 17.47
CA SER A 157 -4.23 7.14 17.45
C SER A 157 -2.76 6.82 17.78
N ILE A 158 -1.81 7.58 17.24
CA ILE A 158 -0.37 7.50 17.56
C ILE A 158 -0.13 7.75 19.05
N ARG A 159 -0.75 8.79 19.62
CA ARG A 159 -0.62 9.11 21.06
C ARG A 159 -1.18 8.00 21.94
N ARG A 160 -2.32 7.40 21.58
CA ARG A 160 -2.90 6.27 22.31
C ARG A 160 -2.00 5.04 22.27
N GLU A 161 -1.49 4.69 21.09
CA GLU A 161 -0.56 3.57 20.94
C GLU A 161 0.73 3.83 21.73
N TRP A 162 1.27 5.05 21.72
CA TRP A 162 2.44 5.42 22.52
C TRP A 162 2.20 5.16 24.01
N SER A 163 1.12 5.69 24.58
CA SER A 163 0.78 5.48 25.99
C SER A 163 0.59 4.01 26.31
N TRP A 164 -0.03 3.23 25.42
CA TRP A 164 -0.19 1.80 25.59
C TRP A 164 1.15 1.07 25.60
N ARG A 165 2.06 1.38 24.65
CA ARG A 165 3.37 0.74 24.58
C ARG A 165 4.26 1.07 25.77
N VAL A 166 4.30 2.33 26.19
CA VAL A 166 5.05 2.75 27.39
C VAL A 166 4.56 2.02 28.63
N LYS A 167 3.23 1.93 28.82
CA LYS A 167 2.63 1.26 29.99
C LYS A 167 2.91 -0.25 30.04
N ASN A 168 2.98 -0.90 28.87
CA ASN A 168 3.17 -2.34 28.77
C ASN A 168 4.63 -2.76 28.53
N GLY A 169 5.56 -1.81 28.39
CA GLY A 169 6.97 -2.10 28.09
C GLY A 169 7.20 -2.62 26.67
N GLU A 170 6.35 -2.24 25.72
CA GLU A 170 6.42 -2.68 24.33
C GLU A 170 7.38 -1.78 23.51
N PRO A 171 8.09 -2.32 22.51
CA PRO A 171 9.08 -1.54 21.73
C PRO A 171 8.48 -0.34 20.98
N LEU A 172 9.18 0.80 20.95
CA LEU A 172 8.70 2.05 20.34
C LEU A 172 9.35 2.40 18.98
N VAL A 173 10.12 1.48 18.39
CA VAL A 173 10.93 1.71 17.18
C VAL A 173 10.15 2.44 16.08
N ASN A 174 8.95 1.94 15.76
CA ASN A 174 8.11 2.49 14.68
C ASN A 174 7.37 3.79 15.06
N LEU A 175 7.22 4.07 16.36
CA LEU A 175 6.60 5.30 16.85
C LEU A 175 7.61 6.42 17.11
N TYR A 176 8.90 6.11 17.15
CA TYR A 176 9.95 7.07 17.52
C TYR A 176 10.04 8.27 16.56
N ALA A 177 9.68 8.08 15.29
CA ALA A 177 9.55 9.17 14.32
C ALA A 177 8.53 10.24 14.76
N PHE A 178 7.53 9.84 15.54
CA PHE A 178 6.43 10.67 16.03
C PHE A 178 6.59 11.11 17.49
N ARG A 179 7.75 10.91 18.12
CA ARG A 179 8.01 11.30 19.53
C ARG A 179 7.71 12.78 19.83
N HIS A 180 7.81 13.63 18.82
CA HIS A 180 7.49 15.04 18.94
C HIS A 180 6.00 15.29 19.23
N LEU A 181 5.12 14.37 18.80
CA LEU A 181 3.68 14.39 19.08
C LEU A 181 3.33 13.88 20.48
N THR A 182 4.28 13.34 21.24
CA THR A 182 4.05 12.65 22.53
C THR A 182 4.84 13.25 23.69
N SER A 183 5.45 14.43 23.49
CA SER A 183 6.32 15.09 24.48
C SER A 183 5.65 15.40 25.83
N ASP A 184 4.33 15.52 25.86
CA ASP A 184 3.51 15.73 27.05
C ASP A 184 3.01 14.42 27.70
N LEU A 185 3.32 13.26 27.12
CA LEU A 185 2.96 11.93 27.64
C LEU A 185 4.09 11.32 28.47
N GLU A 186 3.77 10.24 29.20
CA GLU A 186 4.76 9.40 29.86
C GLU A 186 5.77 8.87 28.84
N GLN A 187 7.06 8.99 29.19
CA GLN A 187 8.17 8.58 28.34
C GLN A 187 8.68 7.21 28.80
N PRO A 188 9.12 6.33 27.86
CA PRO A 188 9.74 5.07 28.26
C PRO A 188 10.97 5.33 29.14
N GLY A 189 11.24 4.42 30.07
CA GLY A 189 12.51 4.41 30.80
C GLY A 189 13.69 4.21 29.84
N VAL A 190 14.92 4.40 30.35
CA VAL A 190 16.16 4.32 29.54
C VAL A 190 16.27 3.00 28.75
N ASP A 191 15.73 1.91 29.30
CA ASP A 191 15.72 0.56 28.70
C ASP A 191 14.64 0.36 27.61
N GLY A 192 13.66 1.25 27.50
CA GLY A 192 12.57 1.20 26.52
C GLY A 192 12.79 2.06 25.28
N MET A 193 13.89 2.82 25.24
CA MET A 193 14.30 3.57 24.06
C MET A 193 14.95 2.62 23.06
N PRO A 194 14.58 2.68 21.77
CA PRO A 194 15.21 1.85 20.75
C PRO A 194 16.71 2.18 20.65
N GLU A 195 17.55 1.16 20.57
CA GLU A 195 18.98 1.35 20.40
C GLU A 195 19.29 2.04 19.06
N GLU A 196 20.04 3.14 19.13
CA GLU A 196 20.58 3.84 17.97
C GLU A 196 21.98 3.29 17.67
N ASN A 197 22.26 2.96 16.41
CA ASN A 197 23.63 2.64 16.03
C ASN A 197 24.52 3.90 16.05
N SER A 198 25.83 3.75 15.85
CA SER A 198 26.80 4.86 15.83
C SER A 198 26.53 5.92 14.75
N SER A 199 25.59 5.68 13.84
CA SER A 199 25.13 6.59 12.78
C SER A 199 23.75 7.21 13.08
N GLY A 200 23.18 7.00 14.27
CA GLY A 200 21.87 7.51 14.68
C GLY A 200 20.68 6.78 14.04
N LYS A 201 20.89 5.61 13.43
CA LYS A 201 19.83 4.78 12.84
C LYS A 201 19.32 3.79 13.87
N LEU A 202 18.00 3.78 14.10
CA LEU A 202 17.34 2.85 15.02
C LEU A 202 17.50 1.39 14.54
N LEU A 203 17.79 0.49 15.47
CA LEU A 203 17.83 -0.95 15.22
C LEU A 203 16.40 -1.56 15.22
N PRO A 204 16.10 -2.57 14.38
CA PRO A 204 14.77 -3.18 14.31
C PRO A 204 14.46 -3.96 15.59
N GLY A 205 13.41 -3.56 16.30
CA GLY A 205 12.77 -4.37 17.34
C GLY A 205 11.38 -4.73 16.85
N GLU A 206 11.18 -5.96 16.38
CA GLU A 206 9.88 -6.42 15.89
C GLU A 206 8.91 -6.61 17.05
N THR A 207 7.76 -5.92 17.01
CA THR A 207 6.66 -6.12 17.95
C THR A 207 5.64 -7.15 17.46
N PRO A 208 4.83 -7.77 18.35
CA PRO A 208 3.70 -8.59 17.94
C PRO A 208 2.67 -7.86 17.04
N ALA A 209 2.63 -6.53 17.09
CA ALA A 209 1.83 -5.70 16.18
C ALA A 209 2.50 -5.52 14.80
N ASP A 210 3.82 -5.61 14.71
CA ASP A 210 4.53 -5.73 13.43
C ASP A 210 4.35 -7.12 12.84
N ARG A 211 4.21 -8.17 13.68
CA ARG A 211 3.65 -9.45 13.25
C ARG A 211 2.20 -9.32 12.81
N ALA A 212 1.31 -8.62 13.52
CA ALA A 212 -0.08 -8.45 13.09
C ALA A 212 -0.24 -7.59 11.82
N LYS A 213 0.63 -6.60 11.58
CA LYS A 213 0.70 -5.83 10.32
C LYS A 213 1.36 -6.62 9.20
N ALA A 214 2.38 -7.44 9.49
CA ALA A 214 2.98 -8.38 8.55
C ALA A 214 2.05 -9.57 8.26
N ASP A 215 1.18 -9.96 9.20
CA ASP A 215 0.17 -11.00 9.10
C ASP A 215 -1.09 -10.46 8.40
N ALA A 216 -1.41 -9.17 8.53
CA ALA A 216 -2.42 -8.50 7.71
C ALA A 216 -1.92 -8.24 6.28
N ALA A 217 -0.63 -7.96 6.10
CA ALA A 217 0.01 -7.91 4.78
C ALA A 217 0.12 -9.32 4.15
N LYS A 218 0.45 -10.35 4.94
CA LYS A 218 0.41 -11.76 4.51
C LYS A 218 -1.01 -12.29 4.29
N ALA A 219 -2.02 -11.81 5.01
CA ALA A 219 -3.41 -12.15 4.77
C ALA A 219 -3.93 -11.52 3.48
N ALA A 220 -3.50 -10.29 3.17
CA ALA A 220 -3.75 -9.65 1.87
C ALA A 220 -3.00 -10.36 0.72
N GLU A 221 -1.81 -10.92 0.97
CA GLU A 221 -1.07 -11.78 0.02
C GLU A 221 -1.68 -13.19 -0.10
N ALA A 222 -2.31 -13.74 0.95
CA ALA A 222 -2.96 -15.06 0.94
C ALA A 222 -4.35 -15.04 0.29
N GLU A 223 -5.12 -13.96 0.45
CA GLU A 223 -6.41 -13.79 -0.25
C GLU A 223 -6.24 -13.53 -1.76
N ALA A 224 -5.05 -13.13 -2.22
CA ALA A 224 -4.68 -13.10 -3.64
C ALA A 224 -4.19 -14.48 -4.18
N GLY A 225 -3.98 -15.47 -3.30
CA GLY A 225 -3.39 -16.78 -3.63
C GLY A 225 -4.34 -17.98 -3.63
N GLU A 226 -5.54 -17.89 -3.05
CA GLU A 226 -6.48 -19.01 -2.98
C GLU A 226 -7.80 -18.73 -3.72
N GLY A 227 -7.70 -18.64 -5.05
CA GLY A 227 -8.83 -18.55 -5.97
C GLY A 227 -8.83 -19.66 -7.02
N SER A 228 -8.35 -20.86 -6.71
CA SER A 228 -8.45 -22.02 -7.60
C SER A 228 -8.44 -23.33 -6.81
N GLY A 229 -9.57 -23.62 -6.16
CA GLY A 229 -9.73 -24.82 -5.36
C GLY A 229 -11.16 -25.35 -5.33
N GLY A 230 -11.68 -25.75 -6.49
CA GLY A 230 -12.69 -26.82 -6.56
C GLY A 230 -14.03 -26.45 -7.17
N ASP A 231 -14.37 -27.09 -8.30
CA ASP A 231 -15.47 -28.05 -8.28
C ASP A 231 -15.34 -29.07 -9.42
N GLY A 232 -15.64 -30.33 -9.11
CA GLY A 232 -15.48 -31.47 -10.01
C GLY A 232 -15.76 -32.80 -9.33
N GLY A 233 -16.80 -32.89 -8.52
CA GLY A 233 -17.34 -34.18 -8.09
C GLY A 233 -18.26 -34.79 -9.15
N SER A 234 -17.95 -35.99 -9.67
CA SER A 234 -18.93 -37.08 -9.79
C SER A 234 -18.33 -38.42 -10.30
N ALA A 235 -18.69 -39.49 -9.57
CA ALA A 235 -18.89 -40.88 -9.97
C ALA A 235 -17.69 -41.81 -10.27
N ALA A 236 -17.44 -42.71 -9.31
CA ALA A 236 -16.94 -44.08 -9.47
C ALA A 236 -18.03 -44.99 -10.16
N PRO A 237 -17.87 -46.32 -10.40
CA PRO A 237 -16.82 -47.23 -9.94
C PRO A 237 -16.39 -48.40 -10.89
N THR A 238 -15.51 -49.23 -10.34
CA THR A 238 -15.36 -50.70 -10.50
C THR A 238 -14.60 -51.33 -11.67
N SER A 239 -13.63 -52.15 -11.23
CA SER A 239 -12.99 -53.34 -11.79
C SER A 239 -11.80 -53.18 -12.72
#